data_AF-X0VX68-F1
#
_entry.id   AF-X0VX68-F1
#
_cell.length_a   1.000
_cell.length_b   1.000
_cell.length_c   1.000
_cell.angle_alpha   90.00
_cell.angle_beta   90.00
_cell.angle_gamma   90.00
#
_symmetry.space_group_name_H-M   'P 1'
#
loop_
_entity.id
_entity.type
_entity.pdbx_description
1 polymer ?
#
loop_
_entity_poly.entity_id
_entity_poly.type
_entity_poly.pdbx_seq_one_letter_code
_entity_poly.pdbx_strand_id
1 'polypeptide(L)'
;GAVREVIESIKFFAPLNYSAQERAVTADDYAAIVARDFPDIESVFVYGGEEIDPPQYGKVFISLKPRAGVTISDSEKLTIANTILKRRNVVSITPIVIDPDFTYLLITSRVRYNPRATILSPNAVQQLIEQVIRDFGDVELEKFEKDFRYSNLVCAIDDSEPSIRSNETTVLMQQRFEPALGRAVSYVLEYNNAIYHPESDFQPVLSSTTFGYIDPATGQIVDAYLDDDGNGTIRVYKLVDLEKQIINDCQGTIDYTA
;
A
#
# COMPACT_ATOMS: atom_id res chain seq x y z
N GLY A 1 -16.53 -19.40 -12.76
CA GLY A 1 -15.32 -20.21 -13.01
C GLY A 1 -14.14 -19.27 -12.85
N ALA A 2 -13.15 -19.64 -12.04
CA ALA A 2 -11.97 -18.80 -11.82
C ALA A 2 -11.13 -18.69 -13.10
N VAL A 3 -10.49 -17.55 -13.30
CA VAL A 3 -9.57 -17.31 -14.42
C VAL A 3 -8.35 -18.22 -14.24
N ARG A 4 -7.85 -18.77 -15.35
CA ARG A 4 -6.67 -19.65 -15.35
C ARG A 4 -5.46 -18.90 -14.80
N GLU A 5 -4.72 -19.51 -13.88
CA GLU A 5 -3.50 -18.94 -13.31
C GLU A 5 -2.44 -18.63 -14.37
N VAL A 6 -1.66 -17.58 -14.12
CA VAL A 6 -0.57 -17.13 -14.99
C VAL A 6 0.61 -18.11 -14.89
N ILE A 7 1.30 -18.36 -16.00
CA ILE A 7 2.41 -19.33 -16.10
C ILE A 7 3.51 -19.06 -15.08
N GLU A 8 3.79 -17.80 -14.74
CA GLU A 8 4.79 -17.43 -13.73
C GLU A 8 4.41 -17.90 -12.33
N SER A 9 3.14 -17.73 -11.94
CA SER A 9 2.62 -18.21 -10.66
C SER A 9 2.77 -19.73 -10.54
N ILE A 10 2.40 -20.45 -11.61
CA ILE A 10 2.52 -21.91 -11.66
C ILE A 10 3.99 -22.34 -11.53
N LYS A 11 4.92 -21.65 -12.21
CA LYS A 11 6.36 -21.94 -12.11
C LYS A 11 6.92 -21.71 -10.70
N PHE A 12 6.41 -20.74 -9.98
CA PHE A 12 6.86 -20.42 -8.63
C PHE A 12 6.29 -21.43 -7.59
N PHE A 13 4.99 -21.68 -7.62
CA PHE A 13 4.33 -22.51 -6.60
C PHE A 13 4.43 -24.02 -6.83
N ALA A 14 4.55 -24.48 -8.08
CA ALA A 14 4.56 -25.93 -8.37
C ALA A 14 5.75 -26.69 -7.74
N PRO A 15 7.00 -26.18 -7.79
CA PRO A 15 8.13 -26.83 -7.11
C PRO A 15 7.99 -26.82 -5.58
N LEU A 16 7.52 -25.71 -5.01
CA LEU A 16 7.36 -25.53 -3.56
C LEU A 16 6.32 -26.49 -2.98
N ASN A 17 5.19 -26.65 -3.66
CA ASN A 17 4.14 -27.60 -3.25
C ASN A 17 4.64 -29.06 -3.32
N TYR A 18 5.56 -29.39 -4.23
CA TYR A 18 6.16 -30.73 -4.31
C TYR A 18 7.15 -30.99 -3.16
N SER A 19 7.96 -30.00 -2.76
CA SER A 19 8.90 -30.13 -1.65
C SER A 19 8.22 -30.19 -0.28
N ALA A 20 7.09 -29.49 -0.11
CA ALA A 20 6.37 -29.37 1.15
C ALA A 20 5.71 -30.68 1.64
N GLN A 21 5.61 -31.72 0.79
CA GLN A 21 4.92 -32.99 1.10
C GLN A 21 3.53 -32.79 1.73
N GLU A 22 2.76 -31.80 1.23
CA GLU A 22 1.44 -31.41 1.75
C GLU A 22 1.40 -30.94 3.23
N ARG A 23 2.54 -30.51 3.79
CA ARG A 23 2.63 -29.91 5.13
C ARG A 23 3.13 -28.48 5.05
N ALA A 24 2.63 -27.64 5.95
CA ALA A 24 3.09 -26.26 6.08
C ALA A 24 4.14 -26.18 7.20
N VAL A 25 5.40 -25.89 6.85
CA VAL A 25 6.49 -25.68 7.81
C VAL A 25 7.13 -24.32 7.60
N THR A 26 7.46 -23.97 6.35
CA THR A 26 8.03 -22.67 5.98
C THR A 26 6.94 -21.70 5.54
N ALA A 27 7.24 -20.39 5.57
CA ALA A 27 6.34 -19.35 5.05
C ALA A 27 5.87 -19.65 3.61
N ASP A 28 6.79 -20.11 2.75
CA ASP A 28 6.52 -20.51 1.37
C ASP A 28 5.53 -21.69 1.28
N ASP A 29 5.62 -22.66 2.18
CA ASP A 29 4.69 -23.80 2.20
C ASP A 29 3.25 -23.35 2.51
N TYR A 30 3.09 -22.42 3.47
CA TYR A 30 1.78 -21.81 3.76
C TYR A 30 1.24 -21.06 2.55
N ALA A 31 2.07 -20.23 1.91
CA ALA A 31 1.69 -19.47 0.72
C ALA A 31 1.24 -20.41 -0.41
N ALA A 32 2.01 -21.48 -0.68
CA ALA A 32 1.69 -22.47 -1.71
C ALA A 32 0.38 -23.22 -1.44
N ILE A 33 0.14 -23.62 -0.18
CA ILE A 33 -1.10 -24.31 0.22
C ILE A 33 -2.31 -23.39 0.08
N VAL A 34 -2.19 -22.12 0.51
CA VAL A 34 -3.27 -21.13 0.43
C VAL A 34 -3.60 -20.80 -1.01
N ALA A 35 -2.60 -20.54 -1.86
CA ALA A 35 -2.80 -20.26 -3.28
C ALA A 35 -3.50 -21.43 -4.02
N ARG A 36 -3.15 -22.68 -3.67
CA ARG A 36 -3.74 -23.88 -4.28
C ARG A 36 -5.19 -24.12 -3.91
N ASP A 37 -5.52 -24.01 -2.62
CA ASP A 37 -6.85 -24.36 -2.10
C ASP A 37 -7.81 -23.15 -2.08
N PHE A 38 -7.30 -21.92 -2.27
CA PHE A 38 -8.07 -20.69 -2.44
C PHE A 38 -7.56 -19.92 -3.69
N PRO A 39 -8.01 -20.27 -4.91
CA PRO A 39 -7.44 -19.78 -6.16
C PRO A 39 -7.80 -18.32 -6.50
N ASP A 40 -8.71 -17.69 -5.75
CA ASP A 40 -9.12 -16.30 -5.96
C ASP A 40 -8.19 -15.28 -5.28
N ILE A 41 -6.89 -15.60 -5.29
CA ILE A 41 -5.84 -14.79 -4.71
C ILE A 41 -4.96 -14.21 -5.81
N GLU A 42 -4.61 -12.95 -5.64
CA GLU A 42 -3.61 -12.27 -6.44
C GLU A 42 -2.22 -12.49 -5.85
N SER A 43 -2.07 -12.26 -4.55
CA SER A 43 -0.81 -12.43 -3.81
C SER A 43 -1.03 -12.86 -2.35
N VAL A 44 -0.06 -13.59 -1.81
CA VAL A 44 -0.04 -14.04 -0.41
C VAL A 44 1.31 -13.68 0.20
N PHE A 45 1.29 -13.14 1.42
CA PHE A 45 2.46 -12.91 2.25
C PHE A 45 2.30 -13.67 3.57
N VAL A 46 3.36 -14.36 3.99
CA VAL A 46 3.37 -15.16 5.21
C VAL A 46 4.61 -14.82 6.00
N TYR A 47 4.45 -14.57 7.28
CA TYR A 47 5.54 -14.21 8.16
C TYR A 47 5.34 -14.75 9.58
N GLY A 48 6.44 -14.91 10.29
CA GLY A 48 6.45 -15.46 11.65
C GLY A 48 5.89 -14.46 12.67
N GLY A 49 5.23 -14.96 13.71
CA GLY A 49 4.79 -14.10 14.82
C GLY A 49 5.96 -13.48 15.61
N GLU A 50 7.17 -13.99 15.45
CA GLU A 50 8.41 -13.40 15.95
C GLU A 50 8.79 -12.08 15.26
N GLU A 51 8.27 -11.82 14.06
CA GLU A 51 8.54 -10.60 13.29
C GLU A 51 7.58 -9.45 13.64
N ILE A 52 6.55 -9.70 14.43
CA ILE A 52 5.60 -8.69 14.90
C ILE A 52 6.13 -7.99 16.13
N ASP A 53 5.83 -6.70 16.27
CA ASP A 53 5.98 -5.97 17.52
C ASP A 53 4.60 -5.72 18.18
N PRO A 54 4.31 -6.24 19.39
CA PRO A 54 5.16 -7.12 20.20
C PRO A 54 5.19 -8.58 19.67
N PRO A 55 6.31 -9.31 19.84
CA PRO A 55 6.45 -10.68 19.32
C PRO A 55 5.41 -11.65 19.87
N GLN A 56 4.77 -12.40 18.96
CA GLN A 56 3.76 -13.41 19.26
C GLN A 56 4.22 -14.81 18.83
N TYR A 57 5.11 -15.41 19.60
CA TYR A 57 5.64 -16.75 19.33
C TYR A 57 4.54 -17.83 19.23
N GLY A 58 4.75 -18.82 18.37
CA GLY A 58 3.82 -19.92 18.14
C GLY A 58 2.64 -19.55 17.22
N LYS A 59 2.71 -18.40 16.56
CA LYS A 59 1.75 -17.95 15.56
C LYS A 59 2.44 -17.69 14.23
N VAL A 60 1.71 -17.91 13.15
CA VAL A 60 2.09 -17.54 11.79
C VAL A 60 1.00 -16.64 11.24
N PHE A 61 1.39 -15.51 10.70
CA PHE A 61 0.47 -14.54 10.13
C PHE A 61 0.46 -14.68 8.61
N ILE A 62 -0.75 -14.70 8.06
CA ILE A 62 -0.99 -14.78 6.63
C ILE A 62 -1.79 -13.55 6.24
N SER A 63 -1.23 -12.75 5.34
CA SER A 63 -1.91 -11.64 4.70
C SER A 63 -2.12 -12.00 3.23
N LEU A 64 -3.32 -11.76 2.70
CA LEU A 64 -3.62 -12.09 1.31
C LEU A 64 -4.43 -10.97 0.65
N LYS A 65 -4.12 -10.70 -0.62
CA LYS A 65 -4.86 -9.79 -1.49
C LYS A 65 -5.72 -10.62 -2.45
N PRO A 66 -7.06 -10.58 -2.35
CA PRO A 66 -7.91 -11.25 -3.33
C PRO A 66 -7.79 -10.60 -4.70
N ARG A 67 -8.09 -11.33 -5.78
CA ARG A 67 -8.09 -10.74 -7.15
C ARG A 67 -9.15 -9.66 -7.31
N ALA A 68 -10.21 -9.72 -6.51
CA ALA A 68 -11.27 -8.75 -6.48
C ALA A 68 -11.36 -8.16 -5.07
N GLY A 69 -11.06 -6.86 -4.96
CA GLY A 69 -11.10 -6.12 -3.70
C GLY A 69 -9.74 -6.02 -3.00
N VAL A 70 -9.79 -5.55 -1.76
CA VAL A 70 -8.58 -5.31 -0.94
C VAL A 70 -8.47 -6.28 0.23
N THR A 71 -9.59 -6.82 0.70
CA THR A 71 -9.69 -7.72 1.85
C THR A 71 -10.72 -8.81 1.59
N ILE A 72 -10.65 -9.88 2.38
CA ILE A 72 -11.63 -10.97 2.39
C ILE A 72 -12.51 -10.91 3.64
N SER A 73 -13.66 -11.57 3.61
CA SER A 73 -14.58 -11.58 4.74
C SER A 73 -14.03 -12.38 5.93
N ASP A 74 -14.47 -12.06 7.14
CA ASP A 74 -14.01 -12.75 8.36
C ASP A 74 -14.34 -14.25 8.35
N SER A 75 -15.42 -14.66 7.69
CA SER A 75 -15.77 -16.08 7.52
C SER A 75 -14.79 -16.82 6.59
N GLU A 76 -14.30 -16.15 5.53
CA GLU A 76 -13.27 -16.68 4.64
C GLU A 76 -11.92 -16.79 5.36
N LYS A 77 -11.54 -15.77 6.13
CA LYS A 77 -10.34 -15.80 6.99
C LYS A 77 -10.37 -17.01 7.93
N LEU A 78 -11.49 -17.24 8.61
CA LEU A 78 -11.68 -18.40 9.49
C LEU A 78 -11.62 -19.73 8.74
N THR A 79 -12.13 -19.77 7.50
CA THR A 79 -12.10 -20.98 6.67
C THR A 79 -10.67 -21.34 6.27
N ILE A 80 -9.87 -20.35 5.85
CA ILE A 80 -8.46 -20.54 5.51
C ILE A 80 -7.68 -21.03 6.74
N ALA A 81 -7.82 -20.35 7.87
CA ALA A 81 -7.11 -20.71 9.09
C ALA A 81 -7.49 -22.10 9.62
N ASN A 82 -8.79 -22.39 9.77
CA ASN A 82 -9.26 -23.57 10.49
C ASN A 82 -9.51 -24.81 9.61
N THR A 83 -9.77 -24.63 8.32
CA THR A 83 -10.12 -25.74 7.43
C THR A 83 -8.97 -26.11 6.51
N ILE A 84 -8.31 -25.12 5.91
CA ILE A 84 -7.23 -25.33 4.95
C ILE A 84 -5.91 -25.57 5.68
N LEU A 85 -5.49 -24.61 6.52
CA LEU A 85 -4.17 -24.63 7.14
C LEU A 85 -4.08 -25.58 8.34
N LYS A 86 -5.08 -25.60 9.23
CA LYS A 86 -5.04 -26.40 10.47
C LYS A 86 -4.77 -27.89 10.27
N ARG A 87 -5.17 -28.48 9.14
CA ARG A 87 -4.96 -29.91 8.85
C ARG A 87 -3.53 -30.24 8.42
N ARG A 88 -2.80 -29.26 7.91
CA ARG A 88 -1.46 -29.40 7.31
C ARG A 88 -0.39 -28.68 8.12
N ASN A 89 -0.80 -27.90 9.13
CA ASN A 89 0.08 -27.17 10.01
C ASN A 89 0.74 -28.08 11.07
N VAL A 90 1.93 -27.68 11.52
CA VAL A 90 2.57 -28.17 12.73
C VAL A 90 1.69 -27.88 13.95
N VAL A 91 1.50 -28.89 14.80
CA VAL A 91 0.56 -28.86 15.94
C VAL A 91 0.81 -27.69 16.92
N SER A 92 2.05 -27.24 17.04
CA SER A 92 2.45 -26.16 17.95
C SER A 92 2.25 -24.75 17.40
N ILE A 93 1.87 -24.60 16.12
CA ILE A 93 1.74 -23.32 15.45
C ILE A 93 0.28 -23.02 15.16
N THR A 94 -0.14 -21.78 15.41
CA THR A 94 -1.49 -21.30 15.11
C THR A 94 -1.47 -20.33 13.93
N PRO A 95 -2.12 -20.64 12.79
CA PRO A 95 -2.18 -19.72 11.67
C PRO A 95 -3.28 -18.68 11.92
N ILE A 96 -2.96 -17.40 11.69
CA ILE A 96 -3.90 -16.29 11.79
C ILE A 96 -3.90 -15.56 10.46
N VAL A 97 -5.09 -15.37 9.88
CA VAL A 97 -5.25 -14.58 8.67
C VAL A 97 -5.65 -13.16 9.07
N ILE A 98 -4.86 -12.18 8.62
CA ILE A 98 -5.10 -10.76 8.86
C ILE A 98 -5.26 -10.03 7.53
N ASP A 99 -5.81 -8.82 7.59
CA ASP A 99 -5.88 -7.96 6.40
C ASP A 99 -4.49 -7.37 6.11
N PRO A 100 -4.08 -7.32 4.83
CA PRO A 100 -2.89 -6.60 4.44
C PRO A 100 -3.08 -5.09 4.64
N ASP A 101 -2.02 -4.42 5.08
CA ASP A 101 -1.92 -2.96 5.00
C ASP A 101 -1.29 -2.57 3.66
N PHE A 102 -1.81 -1.50 3.04
CA PHE A 102 -1.39 -1.04 1.72
C PHE A 102 -0.88 0.40 1.79
N THR A 103 0.39 0.58 1.45
CA THR A 103 0.95 1.90 1.13
C THR A 103 0.85 2.15 -0.36
N TYR A 104 0.10 3.16 -0.75
CA TYR A 104 -0.04 3.58 -2.14
C TYR A 104 1.02 4.63 -2.48
N LEU A 105 1.54 4.58 -3.71
CA LEU A 105 2.43 5.60 -4.24
C LEU A 105 1.66 6.53 -5.18
N LEU A 106 1.59 7.80 -4.83
CA LEU A 106 1.08 8.84 -5.71
C LEU A 106 2.24 9.44 -6.49
N ILE A 107 2.28 9.12 -7.78
CA ILE A 107 3.36 9.51 -8.69
C ILE A 107 2.88 10.67 -9.56
N THR A 108 3.62 11.77 -9.54
CA THR A 108 3.42 12.90 -10.46
C THR A 108 4.70 13.08 -11.27
N SER A 109 4.60 12.99 -12.59
CA SER A 109 5.76 13.16 -13.48
C SER A 109 5.56 14.32 -14.44
N ARG A 110 6.56 15.21 -14.53
CA ARG A 110 6.66 16.30 -15.50
C ARG A 110 7.70 15.92 -16.54
N VAL A 111 7.23 15.52 -17.72
CA VAL A 111 8.10 15.06 -18.81
C VAL A 111 8.20 16.12 -19.90
N ARG A 112 9.43 16.37 -20.37
CA ARG A 112 9.70 17.16 -21.58
C ARG A 112 10.20 16.24 -22.66
N TYR A 113 9.63 16.38 -23.85
CA TYR A 113 9.98 15.59 -25.03
C TYR A 113 10.26 16.50 -26.22
N ASN A 114 10.92 15.95 -27.26
CA ASN A 114 11.20 16.64 -28.51
C ASN A 114 10.19 16.20 -29.59
N PRO A 115 9.22 17.05 -29.97
CA PRO A 115 8.20 16.68 -30.97
C PRO A 115 8.74 16.32 -32.35
N ARG A 116 9.98 16.73 -32.69
CA ARG A 116 10.61 16.38 -33.98
C ARG A 116 11.21 14.98 -33.99
N ALA A 117 11.39 14.36 -32.82
CA ALA A 117 11.98 13.05 -32.66
C ALA A 117 10.92 11.94 -32.49
N THR A 118 9.63 12.28 -32.57
CA THR A 118 8.53 11.33 -32.47
C THR A 118 7.46 11.61 -33.52
N ILE A 119 6.71 10.57 -33.87
CA ILE A 119 5.50 10.68 -34.71
C ILE A 119 4.22 10.66 -33.87
N LEU A 120 4.36 10.42 -32.56
CA LEU A 120 3.25 10.32 -31.63
C LEU A 120 2.68 11.70 -31.32
N SER A 121 1.38 11.76 -31.06
CA SER A 121 0.73 12.96 -30.56
C SER A 121 1.13 13.18 -29.09
N PRO A 122 1.05 14.44 -28.58
CA PRO A 122 1.33 14.72 -27.17
C PRO A 122 0.53 13.83 -26.21
N ASN A 123 -0.75 13.60 -26.50
CA ASN A 123 -1.62 12.74 -25.69
C ASN A 123 -1.20 11.26 -25.73
N ALA A 124 -0.73 10.78 -26.88
CA ALA A 124 -0.25 9.40 -27.00
C ALA A 124 1.04 9.18 -26.20
N VAL A 125 1.95 10.15 -26.18
CA VAL A 125 3.15 10.11 -25.33
C VAL A 125 2.78 10.12 -23.85
N GLN A 126 1.82 10.96 -23.45
CA GLN A 126 1.32 10.98 -22.07
C GLN A 126 0.72 9.62 -21.66
N GLN A 127 -0.16 9.06 -22.49
CA GLN A 127 -0.78 7.76 -22.20
C GLN A 127 0.24 6.63 -22.11
N LEU A 128 1.28 6.67 -22.96
CA LEU A 128 2.37 5.70 -22.90
C LEU A 128 3.12 5.78 -21.57
N ILE A 129 3.46 6.98 -21.12
CA ILE A 129 4.14 7.20 -19.83
C ILE A 129 3.25 6.76 -18.66
N GLU A 130 1.97 7.10 -18.69
CA GLU A 130 1.00 6.65 -17.67
C GLU A 130 0.91 5.12 -17.62
N GLN A 131 0.91 4.46 -18.78
CA GLN A 131 0.90 3.00 -18.86
C GLN A 131 2.20 2.41 -18.28
N VAL A 132 3.36 2.96 -18.63
CA VAL A 132 4.66 2.51 -18.10
C VAL A 132 4.73 2.63 -16.58
N ILE A 133 4.19 3.72 -16.01
CA ILE A 133 4.12 3.87 -14.54
C ILE A 133 3.22 2.80 -13.91
N ARG A 134 2.07 2.48 -14.53
CA ARG A 134 1.17 1.43 -14.05
C ARG A 134 1.80 0.05 -14.15
N ASP A 135 2.36 -0.28 -15.30
CA ASP A 135 3.05 -1.55 -15.55
C ASP A 135 4.23 -1.74 -14.59
N PHE A 136 4.95 -0.66 -14.26
CA PHE A 136 6.01 -0.70 -13.25
C PHE A 136 5.45 -1.10 -11.88
N GLY A 137 4.27 -0.58 -11.49
CA GLY A 137 3.58 -1.00 -10.28
C GLY A 137 3.24 -2.49 -10.28
N ASP A 138 2.60 -2.97 -11.34
CA ASP A 138 2.11 -4.35 -11.44
C ASP A 138 3.27 -5.37 -11.49
N VAL A 139 4.39 -5.03 -12.13
CA VAL A 139 5.54 -5.95 -12.32
C VAL A 139 6.53 -5.88 -11.16
N GLU A 140 6.80 -4.67 -10.64
CA GLU A 140 7.86 -4.43 -9.66
C GLU A 140 7.36 -4.22 -8.23
N LEU A 141 6.09 -3.92 -7.98
CA LEU A 141 5.61 -3.60 -6.62
C LEU A 141 4.50 -4.53 -6.11
N GLU A 142 3.65 -5.09 -6.97
CA GLU A 142 2.53 -5.94 -6.53
C GLU A 142 2.96 -7.35 -6.06
N LYS A 143 4.23 -7.72 -6.28
CA LYS A 143 4.82 -8.92 -5.69
C LYS A 143 5.44 -8.53 -4.34
N PHE A 144 5.01 -9.18 -3.26
CA PHE A 144 5.57 -8.98 -1.92
C PHE A 144 7.10 -9.16 -1.92
N GLU A 145 7.80 -8.48 -1.00
CA GLU A 145 9.28 -8.42 -0.85
C GLU A 145 10.05 -7.61 -1.90
N LYS A 146 9.38 -6.82 -2.75
CA LYS A 146 10.07 -5.91 -3.67
C LYS A 146 10.07 -4.47 -3.14
N ASP A 147 11.27 -3.90 -3.04
CA ASP A 147 11.44 -2.49 -2.69
C ASP A 147 11.14 -1.58 -3.88
N PHE A 148 10.40 -0.50 -3.63
CA PHE A 148 10.28 0.58 -4.60
C PHE A 148 11.61 1.32 -4.77
N ARG A 149 12.11 1.36 -6.00
CA ARG A 149 13.32 2.11 -6.36
C ARG A 149 13.00 3.25 -7.30
N TYR A 150 13.09 4.47 -6.79
CA TYR A 150 12.84 5.70 -7.56
C TYR A 150 13.66 5.77 -8.85
N SER A 151 14.95 5.41 -8.81
CA SER A 151 15.82 5.43 -9.99
C SER A 151 15.33 4.52 -11.12
N ASN A 152 14.75 3.37 -10.77
CA ASN A 152 14.27 2.39 -11.75
C ASN A 152 13.00 2.91 -12.43
N LEU A 153 12.10 3.55 -11.67
CA LEU A 153 10.91 4.20 -12.23
C LEU A 153 11.30 5.32 -13.21
N VAL A 154 12.25 6.18 -12.82
CA VAL A 154 12.71 7.29 -13.68
C VAL A 154 13.33 6.74 -14.96
N CYS A 155 14.18 5.72 -14.86
CA CYS A 155 14.78 5.04 -16.02
C CYS A 155 13.69 4.45 -16.94
N ALA A 156 12.70 3.75 -16.38
CA ALA A 156 11.59 3.19 -17.15
C ALA A 156 10.78 4.26 -17.90
N ILE A 157 10.56 5.43 -17.29
CA ILE A 157 9.90 6.56 -17.95
C ILE A 157 10.79 7.12 -19.07
N ASP A 158 12.08 7.34 -18.81
CA ASP A 158 13.00 7.88 -19.82
C ASP A 158 13.19 6.93 -21.03
N ASP A 159 13.19 5.62 -20.78
CA ASP A 159 13.32 4.57 -21.80
C ASP A 159 12.00 4.29 -22.54
N SER A 160 10.87 4.81 -22.05
CA SER A 160 9.55 4.54 -22.63
C SER A 160 9.41 5.06 -24.06
N GLU A 161 10.05 6.19 -24.36
CA GLU A 161 9.94 6.84 -25.67
C GLU A 161 11.21 7.65 -26.03
N PRO A 162 11.83 7.42 -27.20
CA PRO A 162 13.13 8.02 -27.56
C PRO A 162 13.17 9.56 -27.67
N SER A 163 12.02 10.22 -27.75
CA SER A 163 11.94 11.68 -27.84
C SER A 163 11.96 12.36 -26.48
N ILE A 164 11.81 11.61 -25.38
CA ILE A 164 11.93 12.13 -24.01
C ILE A 164 13.33 12.71 -23.80
N ARG A 165 13.38 13.89 -23.16
CA ARG A 165 14.62 14.64 -22.90
C ARG A 165 14.86 14.87 -21.43
N SER A 166 13.79 14.99 -20.65
CA SER A 166 13.89 15.13 -19.21
C SER A 166 12.60 14.67 -18.56
N ASN A 167 12.73 14.06 -17.40
CA ASN A 167 11.67 13.68 -16.52
C ASN A 167 11.96 14.26 -15.12
N GLU A 168 11.00 14.98 -14.55
CA GLU A 168 10.98 15.36 -13.15
C GLU A 168 9.80 14.65 -12.48
N THR A 169 10.09 13.61 -11.69
CA THR A 169 9.07 12.80 -11.00
C THR A 169 9.08 13.09 -9.50
N THR A 170 7.90 13.24 -8.93
CA THR A 170 7.65 13.33 -7.49
C THR A 170 6.84 12.13 -7.06
N VAL A 171 7.26 11.48 -5.97
CA VAL A 171 6.57 10.33 -5.38
C VAL A 171 6.13 10.71 -3.98
N LEU A 172 4.85 10.53 -3.68
CA LEU A 172 4.28 10.70 -2.35
C LEU A 172 3.69 9.36 -1.88
N MET A 173 3.81 9.08 -0.59
CA MET A 173 3.14 7.93 0.01
C MET A 173 1.72 8.33 0.45
N GLN A 174 0.77 7.44 0.22
CA GLN A 174 -0.61 7.60 0.63
C GLN A 174 -1.05 6.35 1.38
N GLN A 175 -1.58 6.56 2.59
CA GLN A 175 -2.40 5.56 3.26
C GLN A 175 -3.88 5.90 3.10
N ARG A 176 -4.68 4.86 2.93
CA ARG A 176 -6.14 4.96 2.85
C ARG A 176 -6.70 4.31 4.09
N PHE A 177 -7.39 5.09 4.92
CA PHE A 177 -8.01 4.61 6.13
C PHE A 177 -9.44 5.13 6.24
N GLU A 178 -10.31 4.32 6.84
CA GLU A 178 -11.70 4.70 7.13
C GLU A 178 -11.87 4.83 8.65
N PRO A 179 -12.03 6.05 9.20
CA PRO A 179 -12.23 6.22 10.64
C PRO A 179 -13.63 5.76 11.08
N ALA A 180 -13.71 5.19 12.28
CA ALA A 180 -14.98 4.95 12.95
C ALA A 180 -15.66 6.29 13.31
N LEU A 181 -16.88 6.48 12.81
CA LEU A 181 -17.66 7.70 13.05
C LEU A 181 -18.41 7.64 14.40
N GLY A 182 -18.65 8.80 15.00
CA GLY A 182 -19.51 8.95 16.19
C GLY A 182 -18.88 8.56 17.53
N ARG A 183 -17.61 8.14 17.54
CA ARG A 183 -16.84 7.90 18.78
C ARG A 183 -15.38 8.34 18.60
N ALA A 184 -14.77 8.80 19.70
CA ALA A 184 -13.35 9.11 19.72
C ALA A 184 -12.54 7.80 19.78
N VAL A 185 -11.68 7.60 18.79
CA VAL A 185 -10.76 6.47 18.68
C VAL A 185 -9.43 7.02 18.19
N SER A 186 -8.33 6.56 18.78
CA SER A 186 -6.99 6.88 18.32
C SER A 186 -6.56 5.89 17.24
N TYR A 187 -5.93 6.40 16.19
CA TYR A 187 -5.39 5.61 15.09
C TYR A 187 -3.89 5.88 14.98
N VAL A 188 -3.14 4.84 14.64
CA VAL A 188 -1.72 4.93 14.32
C VAL A 188 -1.58 4.51 12.86
N LEU A 189 -0.94 5.36 12.06
CA LEU A 189 -0.73 5.17 10.62
C LEU A 189 0.77 5.10 10.39
N GLU A 190 1.27 3.92 10.03
CA GLU A 190 2.71 3.64 9.91
C GLU A 190 3.11 3.56 8.44
N TYR A 191 3.88 4.54 7.96
CA TYR A 191 4.35 4.57 6.57
C TYR A 191 5.59 3.68 6.32
N ASN A 192 6.22 3.17 7.39
CA ASN A 192 7.39 2.30 7.37
C ASN A 192 8.58 2.87 6.56
N ASN A 193 8.63 4.19 6.43
CA ASN A 193 9.64 4.94 5.69
C ASN A 193 9.72 6.34 6.30
N ALA A 194 10.96 6.81 6.50
CA ALA A 194 11.20 8.16 6.95
C ALA A 194 10.57 9.18 5.99
N ILE A 195 9.88 10.16 6.56
CA ILE A 195 9.22 11.23 5.83
C ILE A 195 10.22 12.37 5.63
N TYR A 196 10.31 12.89 4.41
CA TYR A 196 11.24 13.97 4.10
C TYR A 196 10.89 15.24 4.88
N HIS A 197 11.68 15.54 5.92
CA HIS A 197 11.51 16.69 6.78
C HIS A 197 12.91 17.19 7.22
N PRO A 198 13.56 18.08 6.45
CA PRO A 198 14.98 18.39 6.61
C PRO A 198 15.29 19.26 7.83
N GLU A 199 14.35 20.09 8.29
CA GLU A 199 14.52 21.04 9.39
C GLU A 199 13.20 21.26 10.12
N SER A 200 13.26 21.69 11.39
CA SER A 200 12.08 22.19 12.11
C SER A 200 11.47 23.41 11.41
N ASP A 201 10.16 23.61 11.57
CA ASP A 201 9.39 24.65 10.89
C ASP A 201 9.40 24.53 9.34
N PHE A 202 9.65 23.33 8.79
CA PHE A 202 9.55 23.10 7.36
C PHE A 202 8.10 23.25 6.87
N GLN A 203 7.91 23.40 5.55
CA GLN A 203 6.57 23.42 4.97
C GLN A 203 5.84 22.10 5.28
N PRO A 204 4.50 22.11 5.41
CA PRO A 204 3.74 20.90 5.69
C PRO A 204 4.03 19.79 4.67
N VAL A 205 4.34 18.61 5.18
CA VAL A 205 4.67 17.39 4.42
C VAL A 205 3.52 16.39 4.42
N LEU A 206 2.64 16.48 5.42
CA LEU A 206 1.40 15.73 5.52
C LEU A 206 0.27 16.52 4.85
N SER A 207 -0.56 15.81 4.09
CA SER A 207 -1.82 16.34 3.58
C SER A 207 -2.86 15.23 3.51
N SER A 208 -4.14 15.60 3.58
CA SER A 208 -5.26 14.65 3.40
C SER A 208 -6.20 15.08 2.27
N THR A 209 -7.02 14.13 1.84
CA THR A 209 -8.26 14.45 1.13
C THR A 209 -9.25 15.16 2.05
N THR A 210 -10.30 15.72 1.46
CA THR A 210 -11.38 16.35 2.23
C THR A 210 -12.17 15.33 3.05
N PHE A 211 -12.59 15.71 4.25
CA PHE A 211 -13.50 14.94 5.09
C PHE A 211 -14.40 15.87 5.91
N GLY A 212 -15.57 15.37 6.33
CA GLY A 212 -16.46 16.12 7.21
C GLY A 212 -15.94 16.15 8.65
N TYR A 213 -15.85 17.34 9.23
CA TYR A 213 -15.41 17.56 10.61
C TYR A 213 -16.36 18.49 11.35
N ILE A 214 -16.59 18.23 12.64
CA ILE A 214 -17.40 19.14 13.47
C ILE A 214 -16.50 20.28 13.92
N ASP A 215 -16.74 21.47 13.38
CA ASP A 215 -16.00 22.67 13.76
C ASP A 215 -16.30 23.01 15.24
N PRO A 216 -15.30 23.00 16.14
CA PRO A 216 -15.51 23.22 17.56
C PRO A 216 -16.02 24.64 17.88
N ALA A 217 -15.80 25.61 16.99
CA ALA A 217 -16.26 26.98 17.19
C ALA A 217 -17.75 27.17 16.84
N THR A 218 -18.28 26.39 15.89
CA THR A 218 -19.66 26.56 15.38
C THR A 218 -20.58 25.38 15.67
N GLY A 219 -20.03 24.21 15.98
CA GLY A 219 -20.76 22.95 16.14
C GLY A 219 -21.33 22.38 14.84
N GLN A 220 -21.01 22.97 13.68
CA GLN A 220 -21.48 22.50 12.37
C GLN A 220 -20.46 21.57 11.72
N ILE A 221 -20.94 20.68 10.87
CA ILE A 221 -20.08 19.85 10.02
C ILE A 221 -19.60 20.72 8.86
N VAL A 222 -18.28 20.79 8.69
CA VAL A 222 -17.60 21.52 7.62
C VAL A 222 -16.66 20.59 6.86
N ASP A 223 -16.36 20.94 5.60
CA ASP A 223 -15.31 20.28 4.85
C ASP A 223 -13.93 20.71 5.40
N ALA A 224 -13.19 19.73 5.89
CA ALA A 224 -11.91 19.92 6.54
C ALA A 224 -10.82 19.05 5.91
N TYR A 225 -9.59 19.36 6.27
CA TYR A 225 -8.36 18.77 5.78
C TYR A 225 -7.36 18.63 6.93
N LEU A 226 -6.43 17.70 6.81
CA LEU A 226 -5.30 17.54 7.72
C LEU A 226 -4.03 18.08 7.07
N ASP A 227 -3.18 18.65 7.90
CA ASP A 227 -1.79 18.94 7.60
C ASP A 227 -0.95 18.90 8.88
N ASP A 228 0.37 18.99 8.75
CA ASP A 228 1.28 19.16 9.89
C ASP A 228 1.77 20.61 10.03
N ASP A 229 2.33 20.92 11.19
CA ASP A 229 2.92 22.23 11.50
C ASP A 229 4.42 22.35 11.19
N GLY A 230 5.07 21.33 10.61
CA GLY A 230 6.51 21.28 10.44
C GLY A 230 7.29 21.01 11.72
N ASN A 231 6.61 20.68 12.82
CA ASN A 231 7.22 20.40 14.13
C ASN A 231 6.66 19.14 14.81
N GLY A 232 5.89 18.33 14.08
CA GLY A 232 5.38 17.06 14.57
C GLY A 232 3.95 17.13 15.11
N THR A 233 3.24 18.25 14.95
CA THR A 233 1.82 18.37 15.33
C THR A 233 0.93 18.32 14.10
N ILE A 234 -0.07 17.44 14.13
CA ILE A 234 -1.10 17.36 13.10
C ILE A 234 -2.23 18.31 13.45
N ARG A 235 -2.66 19.09 12.46
CA ARG A 235 -3.70 20.12 12.55
C ARG A 235 -4.87 19.79 11.63
N VAL A 236 -6.03 20.31 11.99
CA VAL A 236 -7.20 20.33 11.11
C VAL A 236 -7.43 21.76 10.64
N TYR A 237 -7.61 21.93 9.34
CA TYR A 237 -7.95 23.21 8.74
C TYR A 237 -9.14 23.09 7.80
N LYS A 238 -9.79 24.22 7.54
CA LYS A 238 -10.79 24.40 6.49
C LYS A 238 -10.35 25.50 5.53
N LEU A 239 -10.95 25.52 4.35
CA LEU A 239 -10.73 26.58 3.36
C LEU A 239 -11.91 27.55 3.38
N VAL A 240 -11.63 28.83 3.61
CA VAL A 240 -12.61 29.93 3.52
C VAL A 240 -12.07 30.91 2.49
N ASP A 241 -12.81 31.12 1.39
CA ASP A 241 -12.36 31.97 0.27
C ASP A 241 -10.96 31.60 -0.28
N LEU A 242 -10.66 30.29 -0.34
CA LEU A 242 -9.35 29.70 -0.70
C LEU A 242 -8.20 29.98 0.28
N GLU A 243 -8.47 30.66 1.39
CA GLU A 243 -7.52 30.84 2.47
C GLU A 243 -7.67 29.75 3.53
N LYS A 244 -6.52 29.31 4.06
CA LYS A 244 -6.45 28.28 5.07
C LYS A 244 -6.78 28.85 6.45
N GLN A 245 -7.80 28.30 7.09
CA GLN A 245 -8.16 28.60 8.47
C GLN A 245 -8.01 27.34 9.33
N ILE A 246 -7.11 27.38 10.32
CA ILE A 246 -6.94 26.30 11.29
C ILE A 246 -8.14 26.26 12.23
N ILE A 247 -8.75 25.09 12.39
CA ILE A 247 -9.91 24.85 13.27
C ILE A 247 -9.57 23.97 14.47
N ASN A 248 -8.51 23.15 14.36
CA ASN A 248 -7.89 22.45 15.48
C ASN A 248 -6.37 22.47 15.30
N ASP A 249 -5.64 22.98 16.27
CA ASP A 249 -4.18 23.10 16.26
C ASP A 249 -3.46 21.85 16.79
N CYS A 250 -4.18 20.93 17.44
CA CYS A 250 -3.61 19.68 17.98
C CYS A 250 -4.61 18.52 17.84
N GLN A 251 -4.62 17.91 16.66
CA GLN A 251 -5.43 16.72 16.38
C GLN A 251 -4.65 15.42 16.59
N GLY A 252 -3.32 15.48 16.53
CA GLY A 252 -2.43 14.35 16.70
C GLY A 252 -0.97 14.75 16.53
N THR A 253 -0.10 13.75 16.45
CA THR A 253 1.34 13.93 16.27
C THR A 253 1.85 13.11 15.09
N ILE A 254 2.92 13.58 14.45
CA ILE A 254 3.64 12.88 13.40
C ILE A 254 5.12 12.75 13.79
N ASP A 255 5.65 11.53 13.64
CA ASP A 255 7.08 11.27 13.72
C ASP A 255 7.62 11.12 12.30
N TYR A 256 8.57 11.98 11.93
CA TYR A 256 9.15 11.98 10.58
C TYR A 256 10.25 10.94 10.38
N THR A 257 10.74 10.32 11.46
CA THR A 257 11.93 9.47 11.45
C THR A 257 11.65 7.97 11.54
N ALA A 258 10.42 7.59 11.88
CA ALA A 258 9.98 6.22 12.12
C ALA A 258 9.66 5.45 10.82
#